data_AF-G5JGW6-F1
#
_entry.id   AF-G5JGW6-F1
#
_cell.length_a   1.000
_cell.length_b   1.000
_cell.length_c   1.000
_cell.angle_alpha   90.00
_cell.angle_beta   90.00
_cell.angle_gamma   90.00
#
_symmetry.space_group_name_H-M   'P 1'
#
loop_
_entity.id
_entity.type
_entity.pdbx_description
1 polymer ?
#
loop_
_entity_poly.entity_id
_entity_poly.type
_entity_poly.pdbx_seq_one_letter_code
_entity_poly.pdbx_strand_id
1 'polypeptide(L)'
;MTIFLIIGVLVPMIYTMRINIKDIKITRKEVVNTVLLSAGAILITTVIGVLVTHQQYSLIAVIIGSIITGVIWGLLLVGSYALLRYLSNAFGNKK
;
A
#
# COMPACT_ATOMS: atom_id res chain seq x y z
N MET A 1 -4.05 15.60 -9.70
CA MET A 1 -4.55 14.65 -8.69
C MET A 1 -4.03 13.23 -8.88
N THR A 2 -4.22 12.64 -10.06
CA THR A 2 -3.91 11.22 -10.32
C THR A 2 -2.42 10.85 -10.18
N ILE A 3 -1.49 11.71 -10.63
CA ILE A 3 -0.06 11.33 -10.68
C ILE A 3 0.60 11.22 -9.30
N PHE A 4 0.20 12.08 -8.35
CA PHE A 4 0.75 12.05 -6.99
C PHE A 4 0.31 10.79 -6.24
N LEU A 5 -0.96 10.40 -6.38
CA LEU A 5 -1.49 9.15 -5.81
C LEU A 5 -0.77 7.91 -6.34
N ILE A 6 -0.40 7.88 -7.63
CA ILE A 6 0.36 6.78 -8.22
C ILE A 6 1.70 6.59 -7.48
N ILE A 7 2.40 7.69 -7.17
CA ILE A 7 3.66 7.64 -6.42
C ILE A 7 3.43 7.05 -5.02
N GLY A 8 2.34 7.45 -4.34
CA GLY A 8 2.00 6.95 -3.00
C GLY A 8 1.68 5.46 -3.00
N VAL A 9 1.03 4.97 -4.05
CA VAL A 9 0.65 3.56 -4.24
C VAL A 9 1.85 2.66 -4.52
N LEU A 10 2.90 3.18 -5.18
CA LEU A 10 4.09 2.39 -5.52
C LEU A 10 4.94 2.01 -4.30
N VAL A 11 4.98 2.85 -3.26
CA VAL A 11 5.78 2.59 -2.05
C VAL A 11 5.41 1.27 -1.36
N PRO A 12 4.15 1.01 -0.96
CA PRO A 12 3.76 -0.27 -0.36
C PRO A 12 3.86 -1.44 -1.34
N MET A 13 3.76 -1.19 -2.65
CA MET A 13 3.93 -2.21 -3.69
C MET A 13 5.38 -2.70 -3.78
N ILE A 14 6.35 -1.79 -3.77
CA ILE A 14 7.79 -2.13 -3.75
C ILE A 14 8.12 -2.88 -2.46
N TYR A 15 7.56 -2.46 -1.33
CA TYR A 15 7.78 -3.13 -0.04
C TYR A 15 7.26 -4.58 -0.04
N THR A 16 6.02 -4.80 -0.49
CA THR A 16 5.44 -6.15 -0.58
C THR A 16 6.16 -7.03 -1.61
N MET A 17 6.61 -6.46 -2.72
CA MET A 17 7.45 -7.16 -3.70
C MET A 17 8.80 -7.58 -3.09
N ARG A 18 9.41 -6.74 -2.25
CA ARG A 18 10.64 -7.10 -1.52
C ARG A 18 10.42 -8.25 -0.54
N ILE A 19 9.28 -8.27 0.16
CA ILE A 19 8.89 -9.40 1.03
C ILE A 19 8.77 -10.68 0.18
N ASN A 20 8.20 -10.56 -1.02
CA ASN A 20 8.05 -11.69 -1.93
C ASN A 20 9.36 -12.29 -2.41
N ILE A 21 10.25 -11.46 -2.94
CA ILE A 21 11.54 -11.90 -3.46
C ILE A 21 12.38 -12.58 -2.36
N LYS A 22 12.19 -12.19 -1.10
CA LYS A 22 12.89 -12.77 0.05
C LYS A 22 12.18 -14.00 0.67
N ASP A 23 11.06 -14.44 0.11
CA ASP A 23 10.16 -15.48 0.65
C ASP A 23 9.90 -15.34 2.16
N ILE A 24 9.78 -14.10 2.62
CA ILE A 24 9.52 -13.83 4.03
C ILE A 24 8.07 -14.23 4.31
N LYS A 25 7.86 -15.05 5.35
CA LYS A 25 6.50 -15.39 5.79
C LYS A 25 5.75 -14.12 6.17
N ILE A 26 4.57 -13.91 5.58
CA ILE A 26 3.67 -12.82 5.98
C ILE A 26 3.23 -13.09 7.42
N THR A 27 3.80 -12.32 8.34
CA THR A 27 3.38 -12.30 9.74
C THR A 27 2.54 -11.06 10.01
N ARG A 28 1.92 -10.99 11.19
CA ARG A 28 1.17 -9.80 11.65
C ARG A 28 2.02 -8.52 11.59
N LYS A 29 3.34 -8.63 11.80
CA LYS A 29 4.27 -7.49 11.71
C LYS A 29 4.32 -6.92 10.29
N GLU A 30 4.41 -7.77 9.28
CA GLU A 30 4.49 -7.29 7.89
C GLU A 30 3.17 -6.79 7.35
N VAL A 31 2.06 -7.32 7.86
CA VAL A 31 0.72 -6.75 7.61
C VAL A 31 0.67 -5.31 8.11
N VAL A 32 1.04 -5.10 9.38
CA VAL A 32 1.04 -3.76 10.00
C VAL A 32 2.01 -2.82 9.30
N ASN A 33 3.23 -3.27 8.99
CA ASN A 33 4.21 -2.46 8.26
C ASN A 33 3.70 -2.04 6.88
N THR A 34 3.10 -2.96 6.12
CA THR A 34 2.55 -2.64 4.79
C THR A 34 1.41 -1.64 4.88
N VAL A 35 0.50 -1.80 5.85
CA VAL A 35 -0.62 -0.88 6.07
C VAL A 35 -0.12 0.50 6.48
N LEU A 36 0.86 0.58 7.38
CA LEU A 36 1.45 1.85 7.80
C LEU A 36 2.19 2.54 6.66
N LEU A 37 2.99 1.80 5.89
CA LEU A 37 3.68 2.33 4.70
C LEU A 37 2.69 2.82 3.66
N SER A 38 1.61 2.09 3.42
CA SER A 38 0.56 2.46 2.48
C SER A 38 -0.17 3.72 2.92
N ALA A 39 -0.63 3.77 4.18
CA ALA A 39 -1.30 4.94 4.75
C ALA A 39 -0.38 6.18 4.75
N GLY A 40 0.88 6.03 5.17
CA GLY A 40 1.85 7.12 5.18
C GLY A 40 2.17 7.65 3.79
N ALA A 41 2.46 6.76 2.83
CA ALA A 41 2.82 7.16 1.47
C ALA A 41 1.64 7.82 0.74
N ILE A 42 0.42 7.28 0.87
CA ILE A 42 -0.78 7.89 0.27
C ILE A 42 -1.09 9.23 0.93
N LEU A 43 -0.98 9.35 2.25
CA LEU A 43 -1.19 10.62 2.95
C LEU A 43 -0.19 11.70 2.48
N ILE A 44 1.11 11.38 2.48
CA ILE A 44 2.15 12.34 2.08
C ILE A 44 1.93 12.81 0.65
N THR A 45 1.72 11.87 -0.27
CA THR A 45 1.59 12.21 -1.69
C THR A 45 0.29 12.95 -2.00
N THR A 46 -0.81 12.61 -1.32
CA THR A 46 -2.09 13.30 -1.51
C THR A 46 -2.04 14.72 -0.95
N VAL A 47 -1.42 14.92 0.22
CA VAL A 47 -1.21 16.26 0.80
C VAL A 47 -0.33 17.11 -0.11
N ILE A 48 0.79 16.58 -0.60
CA ILE A 48 1.64 17.29 -1.58
C ILE A 48 0.84 17.62 -2.83
N GLY A 49 0.04 16.67 -3.34
CA GLY A 49 -0.80 16.88 -4.52
C GLY A 49 -1.79 18.04 -4.34
N VAL A 50 -2.47 18.12 -3.19
CA VAL A 50 -3.41 19.21 -2.88
C VAL A 50 -2.70 20.54 -2.78
N LEU A 51 -1.53 20.59 -2.13
CA LEU A 51 -0.72 21.81 -2.02
C LEU A 51 -0.24 22.33 -3.38
N VAL A 52 0.34 21.45 -4.21
CA VAL A 52 0.88 21.83 -5.53
C VAL A 52 -0.24 22.30 -6.46
N THR A 53 -1.42 21.67 -6.38
CA THR A 53 -2.55 22.00 -7.26
C THR A 53 -3.47 23.10 -6.73
N HIS A 54 -3.15 23.69 -5.57
CA HIS A 54 -3.94 24.75 -4.92
C HIS A 54 -5.43 24.42 -4.80
N GLN A 55 -5.75 23.15 -4.56
CA GLN A 55 -7.13 22.71 -4.49
C GLN A 55 -7.82 23.18 -3.21
N GLN A 56 -9.06 23.65 -3.35
CA GLN A 56 -9.88 24.13 -2.23
C GLN A 56 -10.62 23.00 -1.50
N TYR A 57 -9.98 21.85 -1.32
CA TYR A 57 -10.53 20.79 -0.48
C TYR A 57 -10.18 21.03 0.99
N SER A 58 -11.09 20.67 1.89
CA SER A 58 -10.79 20.67 3.32
C SER A 58 -9.61 19.74 3.61
N LEU A 59 -8.53 20.29 4.17
CA LEU A 59 -7.31 19.53 4.47
C LEU A 59 -7.59 18.33 5.39
N ILE A 60 -8.54 18.50 6.32
CA ILE A 60 -8.97 17.45 7.25
C ILE A 60 -9.65 16.30 6.50
N ALA A 61 -10.52 16.62 5.54
CA ALA A 61 -11.18 15.60 4.72
C ALA A 61 -10.17 14.82 3.87
N VAL A 62 -9.17 15.52 3.32
CA VAL A 62 -8.07 14.91 2.55
C VAL A 62 -7.25 13.96 3.42
N ILE A 63 -6.89 14.37 4.64
CA ILE A 63 -6.13 13.52 5.58
C ILE A 63 -6.91 12.25 5.93
N ILE A 64 -8.17 12.38 6.34
CA ILE A 64 -9.01 11.24 6.72
C ILE A 64 -9.21 10.30 5.53
N GLY A 65 -9.56 10.84 4.36
CA GLY A 65 -9.72 10.06 3.14
C GLY A 65 -8.45 9.29 2.77
N SER A 66 -7.29 9.96 2.85
CA SER A 66 -6.00 9.35 2.53
C SER A 66 -5.65 8.20 3.47
N ILE A 67 -5.95 8.32 4.77
CA ILE A 67 -5.72 7.24 5.75
C ILE A 67 -6.61 6.05 5.42
N ILE A 68 -7.91 6.26 5.18
CA ILE A 68 -8.87 5.20 4.86
C ILE A 68 -8.43 4.47 3.58
N THR A 69 -8.15 5.23 2.51
CA THR A 69 -7.68 4.68 1.24
C THR A 69 -6.39 3.90 1.43
N GLY A 70 -5.43 4.43 2.19
CA GLY A 70 -4.17 3.76 2.43
C GLY A 70 -4.27 2.49 3.25
N VAL A 71 -5.18 2.43 4.23
CA VAL A 71 -5.47 1.21 4.99
C VAL A 71 -6.08 0.14 4.09
N ILE A 72 -7.13 0.49 3.33
CA ILE A 72 -7.78 -0.45 2.40
C ILE A 72 -6.77 -0.98 1.39
N TRP A 73 -5.97 -0.08 0.80
CA TRP A 73 -4.96 -0.46 -0.18
C TRP A 73 -3.87 -1.36 0.42
N GLY A 74 -3.39 -1.06 1.63
CA GLY A 74 -2.40 -1.88 2.32
C GLY A 74 -2.91 -3.28 2.63
N LEU A 75 -4.16 -3.40 3.06
CA LEU A 75 -4.80 -4.71 3.31
C LEU A 75 -4.99 -5.50 2.02
N LEU A 76 -5.43 -4.86 0.93
CA LEU A 76 -5.56 -5.50 -0.38
C LEU A 76 -4.21 -6.03 -0.88
N LEU A 77 -3.13 -5.25 -0.76
CA LEU A 77 -1.79 -5.66 -1.18
C LEU A 77 -1.29 -6.89 -0.39
N VAL A 78 -1.39 -6.85 0.93
CA VAL A 78 -0.96 -7.97 1.78
C VAL A 78 -1.82 -9.21 1.54
N GLY A 79 -3.14 -9.03 1.41
CA GLY A 79 -4.07 -10.13 1.14
C GLY A 79 -3.81 -10.78 -0.22
N SER A 80 -3.61 -9.98 -1.26
CA SER A 80 -3.23 -10.46 -2.59
C SER A 80 -1.92 -11.24 -2.54
N TYR A 81 -0.96 -10.75 -1.77
CA TYR A 81 0.33 -11.41 -1.62
C TYR A 81 0.23 -12.73 -0.83
N ALA A 82 -0.59 -12.77 0.22
CA ALA A 82 -0.87 -13.99 0.97
C ALA A 82 -1.53 -15.06 0.08
N LEU A 83 -2.49 -14.64 -0.75
CA LEU A 83 -3.18 -15.51 -1.69
C LEU A 83 -2.22 -16.05 -2.76
N LEU A 84 -1.39 -15.19 -3.37
CA LEU A 84 -0.39 -15.61 -4.35
C LEU A 84 0.57 -16.63 -3.77
N ARG A 85 1.03 -16.44 -2.53
CA ARG A 85 1.90 -17.40 -1.86
C ARG A 85 1.19 -18.73 -1.56
N TYR A 86 -0.07 -18.68 -1.13
CA TYR A 86 -0.87 -19.88 -0.93
C TYR A 86 -1.02 -20.67 -2.24
N LEU A 87 -1.38 -20.00 -3.33
CA LEU A 87 -1.51 -20.60 -4.66
C LEU A 87 -0.18 -21.14 -5.17
N SER A 88 0.92 -20.39 -4.99
CA SER A 88 2.26 -20.85 -5.35
C SER A 88 2.71 -22.07 -4.56
N ASN A 89 2.30 -22.21 -3.30
CA ASN A 89 2.63 -23.41 -2.51
C ASN A 89 1.71 -24.60 -2.82
N ALA A 90 0.44 -24.33 -3.16
CA ALA A 90 -0.55 -25.36 -3.47
C ALA A 90 -0.40 -25.93 -4.89
N PHE A 91 -0.06 -25.07 -5.86
CA PHE A 91 0.00 -25.40 -7.28
C PHE A 91 1.40 -25.25 -7.89
N GLY A 92 2.31 -24.56 -7.22
CA GLY A 92 3.73 -24.53 -7.59
C GLY A 92 4.37 -25.85 -7.23
N ASN A 93 4.28 -26.76 -8.19
CA ASN A 93 4.95 -28.04 -8.23
C ASN A 93 6.37 -27.93 -7.64
N LYS A 94 6.65 -28.74 -6.61
CA LYS A 94 8.02 -29.10 -6.26
C LYS A 94 8.65 -29.71 -7.53
N LYS A 95 9.54 -28.97 -8.18
CA LYS A 95 10.58 -29.55 -9.02
C LYS A 95 11.90 -29.26 -8.34
#